data_AF-A0A3L7XZK6-F1
#
_entry.id   AF-A0A3L7XZK6-F1
#
_cell.length_a   1.000
_cell.length_b   1.000
_cell.length_c   1.000
_cell.angle_alpha   90.00
_cell.angle_beta   90.00
_cell.angle_gamma   90.00
#
_symmetry.space_group_name_H-M   'P 1'
#
loop_
_entity.id
_entity.type
_entity.pdbx_description
1 polymer ?
#
loop_
_entity_poly.entity_id
_entity_poly.type
_entity_poly.pdbx_seq_one_letter_code
_entity_poly.pdbx_strand_id
1 'polypeptide(L)'
;MSATTILRDVRITMRDGVQLSADIWIPAAGKEHPTILEVLPYRKDDYHRSADDELMGAVARRGYAGCRLDVRGTGRSDGIALDEYTEDETLDISK
;
A
#
# COMPACT_ATOMS: atom_id res chain seq x y z
N MET A 1 -23.35 -10.07 0.81
CA MET A 1 -21.98 -9.81 0.30
C MET A 1 -21.05 -9.77 1.50
N SER A 2 -19.95 -10.52 1.48
CA SER A 2 -19.00 -10.49 2.60
C SER A 2 -18.23 -9.17 2.56
N ALA A 3 -18.19 -8.45 3.68
CA ALA A 3 -17.62 -7.11 3.73
C ALA A 3 -16.08 -7.19 3.80
N THR A 4 -15.39 -6.58 2.83
CA THR A 4 -13.94 -6.34 2.88
C THR A 4 -13.64 -5.34 4.00
N THR A 5 -12.65 -5.65 4.85
CA THR A 5 -12.11 -4.67 5.81
C THR A 5 -11.06 -3.82 5.11
N ILE A 6 -11.10 -2.50 5.33
CA ILE A 6 -10.11 -1.58 4.77
C ILE A 6 -9.37 -0.90 5.91
N LEU A 7 -8.05 -1.07 5.94
CA LEU A 7 -7.17 -0.31 6.82
C LEU A 7 -6.57 0.84 6.01
N ARG A 8 -6.55 2.04 6.59
CA ARG A 8 -6.07 3.26 5.94
C ARG A 8 -4.84 3.79 6.65
N ASP A 9 -3.89 4.32 5.90
CA ASP A 9 -2.68 4.97 6.41
C ASP A 9 -1.93 4.11 7.46
N VAL A 10 -1.84 2.80 7.19
CA VAL A 10 -1.05 1.88 7.99
C VAL A 10 0.41 2.31 7.88
N ARG A 11 1.02 2.65 9.01
CA ARG A 11 2.40 3.14 9.08
C ARG A 11 3.37 1.97 9.18
N ILE A 12 4.36 1.94 8.28
CA ILE A 12 5.36 0.87 8.21
C ILE A 12 6.74 1.49 8.41
N THR A 13 7.41 1.11 9.50
CA THR A 13 8.76 1.59 9.84
C THR A 13 9.82 0.88 9.01
N MET A 14 10.61 1.64 8.26
CA MET A 14 11.74 1.14 7.46
C MET A 14 13.01 1.05 8.31
N ARG A 15 14.06 0.43 7.74
CA ARG A 15 15.36 0.19 8.39
C ARG A 15 16.04 1.46 8.94
N ASP A 16 15.75 2.60 8.35
CA ASP A 16 16.31 3.92 8.69
C ASP A 16 15.34 4.80 9.50
N GLY A 17 14.20 4.24 9.92
CA GLY A 17 13.20 4.93 10.75
C GLY A 17 12.17 5.74 9.98
N VAL A 18 12.26 5.83 8.64
CA VAL A 18 11.20 6.44 7.85
C VAL A 18 9.94 5.61 7.90
N GLN A 19 8.79 6.29 8.01
CA GLN A 19 7.48 5.66 8.03
C GLN A 19 6.85 5.75 6.65
N LEU A 20 6.59 4.60 6.02
CA LEU A 20 5.78 4.53 4.80
C LEU A 20 4.29 4.44 5.13
N SER A 21 3.44 4.86 4.21
CA SER A 21 1.98 4.84 4.33
C SER A 21 1.34 3.84 3.36
N ALA A 22 0.54 2.92 3.89
CA ALA A 22 -0.21 1.95 3.10
C ALA A 22 -1.71 1.96 3.38
N ASP A 23 -2.51 1.77 2.33
CA ASP A 23 -3.90 1.33 2.46
C ASP A 23 -3.99 -0.17 2.14
N ILE A 24 -4.75 -0.92 2.95
CA ILE A 24 -4.82 -2.39 2.88
C ILE A 24 -6.29 -2.84 2.82
N TRP A 25 -6.64 -3.61 1.79
CA TRP A 25 -7.94 -4.23 1.61
C TRP A 25 -7.85 -5.71 1.95
N ILE A 26 -8.54 -6.13 3.01
CA ILE A 26 -8.42 -7.46 3.61
C ILE A 26 -9.68 -8.30 3.27
N PRO A 27 -9.51 -9.51 2.73
CA PRO A 27 -10.60 -10.45 2.52
C PRO A 27 -11.37 -10.75 3.82
N ALA A 28 -12.68 -10.99 3.70
CA ALA A 28 -13.55 -11.15 4.86
C ALA A 28 -13.37 -12.49 5.63
N ALA A 29 -12.70 -13.48 5.04
CA ALA A 29 -12.55 -14.82 5.60
C ALA A 29 -11.14 -15.35 5.36
N GLY A 30 -10.56 -16.00 6.37
CA GLY A 30 -9.17 -16.44 6.39
C GLY A 30 -8.35 -15.63 7.40
N LYS A 31 -7.20 -16.18 7.82
CA LYS A 31 -6.25 -15.50 8.72
C LYS A 31 -5.04 -14.94 7.98
N GLU A 32 -4.69 -15.57 6.87
CA GLU A 32 -3.56 -15.20 6.02
C GLU A 32 -4.04 -15.19 4.58
N HIS A 33 -3.52 -14.24 3.80
CA HIS A 33 -3.91 -14.03 2.42
C HIS A 33 -2.67 -13.81 1.57
N PRO A 34 -2.62 -14.37 0.35
CA PRO A 34 -1.69 -13.88 -0.65
C PRO A 34 -1.98 -12.39 -0.91
N THR A 35 -0.94 -11.57 -1.03
CA THR A 35 -1.07 -10.11 -1.15
C THR A 35 -0.59 -9.63 -2.50
N ILE A 36 -1.40 -8.79 -3.15
CA ILE A 36 -0.99 -7.97 -4.28
C ILE A 36 -0.53 -6.63 -3.71
N LEU A 37 0.73 -6.29 -3.94
CA LEU A 37 1.35 -5.04 -3.52
C LEU A 37 1.53 -4.13 -4.74
N GLU A 38 1.02 -2.91 -4.64
CA GLU A 38 1.24 -1.83 -5.60
C GLU A 38 1.93 -0.65 -4.92
N VAL A 39 3.12 -0.33 -5.40
CA VAL A 39 3.98 0.73 -4.87
C VAL A 39 4.17 1.76 -5.96
N LEU A 40 3.71 3.00 -5.72
CA LEU A 40 3.79 4.07 -6.72
C LEU A 40 4.04 5.43 -6.04
N PRO A 41 4.71 6.38 -6.72
CA PRO A 41 4.92 7.74 -6.20
C PRO A 41 3.67 8.64 -6.33
N TYR A 42 2.57 8.13 -6.90
CA TYR A 42 1.39 8.91 -7.27
C TYR A 42 0.30 8.99 -6.19
N ARG A 43 0.70 9.26 -4.94
CA ARG A 43 -0.16 9.67 -3.80
C ARG A 43 -1.52 8.95 -3.75
N LYS A 44 -1.61 7.84 -3.02
CA LYS A 44 -2.82 6.98 -2.90
C LYS A 44 -4.11 7.69 -2.46
N ASP A 45 -4.00 8.86 -1.82
CA ASP A 45 -5.14 9.61 -1.29
C ASP A 45 -5.77 10.61 -2.29
N ASP A 46 -5.16 10.79 -3.46
CA ASP A 46 -5.57 11.79 -4.45
C ASP A 46 -6.53 11.18 -5.51
N TYR A 47 -6.35 11.48 -6.80
CA TYR A 47 -7.29 11.13 -7.87
C TYR A 47 -7.51 9.62 -8.05
N HIS A 48 -6.50 8.80 -7.75
CA HIS A 48 -6.58 7.34 -7.93
C HIS A 48 -7.35 6.63 -6.82
N ARG A 49 -7.62 7.28 -5.69
CA ARG A 49 -8.19 6.63 -4.50
C ARG A 49 -9.46 5.81 -4.77
N SER A 50 -10.39 6.36 -5.55
CA SER A 50 -11.65 5.68 -5.88
C SER A 50 -11.42 4.46 -6.78
N ALA A 51 -10.48 4.56 -7.72
CA ALA A 51 -10.11 3.44 -8.59
C ALA A 51 -9.38 2.34 -7.80
N ASP A 52 -8.50 2.72 -6.87
CA ASP A 52 -7.80 1.80 -5.97
C ASP A 52 -8.81 1.05 -5.09
N ASP A 53 -9.82 1.75 -4.55
CA ASP A 53 -10.90 1.12 -3.76
C ASP A 53 -11.70 0.09 -4.55
N GLU A 54 -12.00 0.38 -5.82
CA GLU A 54 -12.70 -0.54 -6.70
C GLU A 54 -11.83 -1.76 -7.03
N LEU A 55 -10.60 -1.52 -7.47
CA LEU A 55 -9.65 -2.55 -7.91
C LEU A 55 -9.24 -3.44 -6.74
N MET A 56 -8.69 -2.87 -5.68
CA MET A 56 -8.22 -3.63 -4.51
C MET A 56 -9.38 -4.26 -3.73
N GLY A 57 -10.56 -3.63 -3.73
CA GLY A 57 -11.78 -4.26 -3.24
C GLY A 57 -12.16 -5.50 -4.05
N ALA A 58 -12.01 -5.47 -5.39
CA ALA A 58 -12.26 -6.61 -6.26
C ALA A 58 -11.22 -7.72 -6.09
N VAL A 59 -9.97 -7.37 -5.79
CA VAL A 59 -8.89 -8.30 -5.40
C VAL A 59 -9.24 -8.99 -4.07
N ALA A 60 -9.64 -8.21 -3.05
CA ALA A 60 -10.07 -8.71 -1.73
C ALA A 60 -11.24 -9.68 -1.80
N ARG A 61 -12.26 -9.39 -2.63
CA ARG A 61 -13.40 -10.31 -2.83
C ARG A 61 -13.02 -11.64 -3.48
N ARG A 62 -11.82 -11.76 -4.07
CA ARG A 62 -11.28 -13.00 -4.65
C ARG A 62 -10.31 -13.74 -3.71
N GLY A 63 -10.16 -13.28 -2.47
CA GLY A 63 -9.34 -13.94 -1.45
C GLY A 63 -7.88 -13.49 -1.38
N TYR A 64 -7.50 -12.44 -2.11
CA TYR A 64 -6.18 -11.82 -2.06
C TYR A 64 -6.24 -10.51 -1.27
N ALA A 65 -5.29 -10.23 -0.40
CA ALA A 65 -5.18 -8.88 0.15
C ALA A 65 -4.66 -7.91 -0.92
N GLY A 66 -5.19 -6.69 -0.96
CA GLY A 66 -4.62 -5.59 -1.74
C GLY A 66 -3.84 -4.66 -0.83
N CYS A 67 -2.68 -4.17 -1.27
CA CYS A 67 -1.89 -3.19 -0.54
C CYS A 67 -1.43 -2.09 -1.50
N ARG A 68 -1.84 -0.85 -1.23
CA ARG A 68 -1.43 0.33 -1.98
C ARG A 68 -0.50 1.16 -1.11
N LEU A 69 0.77 1.27 -1.50
CA LEU A 69 1.83 1.92 -0.75
C LEU A 69 2.27 3.21 -1.45
N ASP A 70 2.38 4.30 -0.71
CA ASP A 70 3.09 5.49 -1.16
C ASP A 70 4.61 5.25 -1.02
N VAL A 71 5.35 5.44 -2.11
CA VAL A 71 6.82 5.40 -2.08
C VAL A 71 7.35 6.44 -1.09
N ARG A 72 8.49 6.16 -0.46
CA ARG A 72 9.24 7.12 0.38
C ARG A 72 9.26 8.53 -0.22
N GLY A 73 8.99 9.53 0.60
CA GLY A 73 8.99 10.93 0.21
C GLY A 73 7.82 11.35 -0.69
N THR A 74 6.83 10.48 -0.88
CA THR A 74 5.61 10.78 -1.65
C THR A 74 4.36 10.55 -0.81
N GLY A 75 3.26 11.18 -1.21
CA GLY A 75 1.95 10.98 -0.57
C GLY A 75 1.99 11.28 0.93
N ARG A 76 1.69 10.26 1.74
CA ARG A 76 1.79 10.32 3.20
C ARG A 76 3.05 9.65 3.76
N SER A 77 3.88 9.05 2.93
CA SER A 77 5.15 8.48 3.38
C SER A 77 6.14 9.58 3.74
N ASP A 78 6.90 9.36 4.82
CA ASP A 78 7.94 10.30 5.24
C ASP A 78 9.14 10.25 4.27
N GLY A 79 10.08 11.18 4.45
CA GLY A 79 11.30 11.27 3.64
C GLY A 79 11.21 12.32 2.53
N ILE A 80 12.16 12.26 1.61
CA ILE A 80 12.25 13.17 0.45
C ILE A 80 12.44 12.29 -0.80
N ALA A 81 11.60 12.50 -1.81
CA ALA A 81 11.79 11.87 -3.11
C ALA A 81 12.95 12.58 -3.84
N LEU A 82 14.12 11.92 -3.86
CA LEU A 82 15.33 12.47 -4.48
C LEU A 82 15.43 12.10 -5.97
N ASP A 83 14.99 10.90 -6.33
CA ASP A 83 14.95 10.36 -7.69
C ASP A 83 13.96 9.17 -7.74
N GLU A 84 13.72 8.61 -8.92
CA GLU A 84 12.94 7.38 -9.10
C GLU A 84 13.81 6.13 -8.91
N TYR A 85 13.26 5.08 -8.26
CA TYR A 85 13.92 3.76 -8.09
C TYR A 85 15.28 3.83 -7.39
N THR A 86 15.40 4.72 -6.42
CA THR A 86 16.62 4.81 -5.60
C THR A 86 16.93 3.47 -4.93
N GLU A 87 18.18 3.26 -4.53
CA GLU A 87 18.55 2.09 -3.73
C GLU A 87 17.71 2.00 -2.47
N ASP A 88 17.42 3.13 -1.83
CA ASP A 88 16.61 3.14 -0.62
C ASP A 88 15.16 2.71 -0.86
N GLU A 89 14.55 3.18 -1.94
CA GLU A 89 13.20 2.76 -2.38
C GLU A 89 13.18 1.26 -2.71
N THR A 90 14.19 0.77 -3.43
CA THR A 90 14.31 -0.66 -3.76
C THR A 90 14.42 -1.51 -2.50
N LEU A 91 15.21 -1.06 -1.53
CA LEU A 91 15.38 -1.76 -0.27
C LEU A 91 14.11 -1.71 0.60
N ASP A 92 13.34 -0.63 0.57
CA ASP A 92 12.07 -0.48 1.29
C ASP A 92 11.00 -1.50 0.86
N ILE A 93 11.07 -1.99 -0.38
CA ILE A 93 10.17 -3.01 -0.93
C ILE A 93 10.82 -4.39 -1.07
N SER A 94 12.07 -4.51 -0.66
CA SER A 94 12.80 -5.79 -0.61
C SER A 94 12.59 -6.49 0.75
N LYS A 95 12.77 -7.81 0.77
CA LYS A 95 12.62 -8.63 1.98
C LYS A 95 13.83 -8.55 2.90
#